data_AF-A0A955Y370-F1
#
_entry.id   AF-A0A955Y370-F1
#
_cell.length_a   1.000
_cell.length_b   1.000
_cell.length_c   1.000
_cell.angle_alpha   90.00
_cell.angle_beta   90.00
_cell.angle_gamma   90.00
#
_symmetry.space_group_name_H-M   'P 1'
#
loop_
_entity.id
_entity.type
_entity.pdbx_description
1 polymer ?
#
loop_
_entity_poly.entity_id
_entity_poly.type
_entity_poly.pdbx_seq_one_letter_code
_entity_poly.pdbx_strand_id
1 'polypeptide(L)'
;RAVYEALDAGCREAAASGWDSRWVDLVLLWLARPPFRLSPEICVAMVGLLDRHADPRGLEVAREIAGLSDTAFRERYGGLAALVLPRWAERRAQSGYPAVTRPARALSEAEEAALADVEEALEAWQQDEEDRLGREASMLHAAAAGDDDALLVLADLLAARGDPRGEWLQIEALGDPRHRERRKALRKRPEQLLGDLGAVALQAGLRFRRGLPVSLTAVAPRPGDLERVLASPDWAPVERLELRAGRTGEVPVELVLAEHARRLVRVVVPDQDALEALLDLEGPAVPVETVEVLEPVSGRFVRRGPFTVLRTVEHPGGTLEVRTA
;
A
#
# COMPACT_ATOMS: atom_id res chain seq x y z
N ARG A 1 -4.81 -16.46 -3.62
CA ARG A 1 -4.43 -17.83 -4.04
C ARG A 1 -5.53 -18.50 -4.88
N ALA A 2 -6.76 -18.66 -4.39
CA ALA A 2 -7.86 -19.24 -5.17
C ALA A 2 -8.10 -18.53 -6.52
N VAL A 3 -8.09 -17.18 -6.53
CA VAL A 3 -8.17 -16.38 -7.77
C VAL A 3 -7.04 -16.69 -8.76
N TYR A 4 -5.81 -16.90 -8.26
CA TYR A 4 -4.67 -17.25 -9.09
C TYR A 4 -4.80 -18.67 -9.67
N GLU A 5 -5.24 -19.63 -8.86
CA GLU A 5 -5.45 -21.01 -9.29
C GLU A 5 -6.57 -21.10 -10.33
N ALA A 6 -7.64 -20.31 -10.20
CA ALA A 6 -8.71 -20.18 -11.18
C ALA A 6 -8.23 -19.54 -12.49
N LEU A 7 -7.44 -18.47 -12.41
CA LEU A 7 -6.84 -17.81 -13.58
C LEU A 7 -5.88 -18.74 -14.33
N ASP A 8 -4.96 -19.40 -13.62
CA ASP A 8 -4.00 -20.32 -14.21
C ASP A 8 -4.69 -21.55 -14.82
N ALA A 9 -5.80 -22.02 -14.22
CA ALA A 9 -6.63 -23.05 -14.82
C ALA A 9 -7.31 -22.57 -16.11
N GLY A 10 -7.98 -21.42 -16.09
CA GLY A 10 -8.65 -20.84 -17.27
C GLY A 10 -7.69 -20.54 -18.42
N CYS A 11 -6.50 -20.00 -18.12
CA CYS A 11 -5.47 -19.77 -19.14
C CYS A 11 -4.90 -21.07 -19.72
N ARG A 12 -4.74 -22.13 -18.91
CA ARG A 12 -4.30 -23.45 -19.39
C ARG A 12 -5.35 -24.12 -20.27
N GLU A 13 -6.62 -24.02 -19.90
CA GLU A 13 -7.75 -24.52 -20.69
C GLU A 13 -7.85 -23.78 -22.03
N ALA A 14 -7.76 -22.44 -22.00
CA ALA A 14 -7.72 -21.60 -23.21
C ALA A 14 -6.53 -21.91 -24.12
N ALA A 15 -5.36 -22.21 -23.56
CA ALA A 15 -4.18 -22.59 -24.32
C ALA A 15 -4.35 -23.97 -24.98
N ALA A 16 -4.99 -24.92 -24.29
CA ALA A 16 -5.27 -26.26 -24.80
C ALA A 16 -6.33 -26.25 -25.92
N SER A 17 -7.29 -25.33 -25.90
CA SER A 17 -8.34 -25.21 -26.92
C SER A 17 -7.94 -24.45 -28.18
N GLY A 18 -6.69 -23.97 -28.26
CA GLY A 18 -6.29 -22.94 -29.21
C GLY A 18 -6.67 -21.57 -28.64
N TRP A 19 -5.66 -20.75 -28.43
CA TRP A 19 -5.78 -19.57 -27.58
C TRP A 19 -6.86 -18.61 -28.07
N ASP A 20 -7.85 -18.38 -27.22
CA ASP A 20 -8.96 -17.52 -27.54
C ASP A 20 -8.69 -16.09 -27.07
N SER A 21 -8.73 -15.16 -28.01
CA SER A 21 -8.56 -13.74 -27.78
C SER A 21 -9.46 -13.17 -26.67
N ARG A 22 -10.59 -13.82 -26.36
CA ARG A 22 -11.55 -13.42 -25.32
C ARG A 22 -10.95 -13.44 -23.91
N TRP A 23 -10.03 -14.35 -23.61
CA TRP A 23 -9.41 -14.43 -22.27
C TRP A 23 -8.49 -13.26 -21.98
N VAL A 24 -7.88 -12.68 -23.02
CA VAL A 24 -7.03 -11.52 -22.88
C VAL A 24 -7.87 -10.32 -22.47
N ASP A 25 -8.98 -10.01 -23.15
CA ASP A 25 -9.82 -8.86 -22.79
C ASP A 25 -10.34 -8.95 -21.34
N LEU A 26 -10.70 -10.15 -20.87
CA LEU A 26 -11.07 -10.43 -19.48
C LEU A 26 -9.90 -10.21 -18.49
N VAL A 27 -8.72 -10.73 -18.81
CA VAL A 27 -7.47 -10.54 -18.04
C VAL A 27 -7.09 -9.05 -17.99
N LEU A 28 -7.28 -8.33 -19.09
CA LEU A 28 -6.99 -6.90 -19.20
C LEU A 28 -8.00 -6.05 -18.40
N LEU A 29 -9.28 -6.40 -18.45
CA LEU A 29 -10.33 -5.77 -17.64
C LEU A 29 -10.03 -5.93 -16.14
N TRP A 30 -9.55 -7.11 -15.73
CA TRP A 30 -9.16 -7.37 -14.35
C TRP A 30 -7.90 -6.60 -13.94
N LEU A 31 -6.88 -6.49 -14.80
CA LEU A 31 -5.67 -5.69 -14.53
C LEU A 31 -5.95 -4.21 -14.30
N ALA A 32 -7.01 -3.68 -14.92
CA ALA A 32 -7.39 -2.29 -14.78
C ALA A 32 -8.05 -1.97 -13.41
N ARG A 33 -8.53 -2.98 -12.66
CA ARG A 33 -9.27 -2.79 -11.40
C ARG A 33 -8.41 -3.08 -10.14
N PRO A 34 -8.60 -2.35 -9.03
CA PRO A 34 -8.02 -2.71 -7.73
C PRO A 34 -8.53 -4.07 -7.21
N PRO A 35 -7.70 -4.86 -6.49
CA PRO A 35 -6.31 -4.59 -6.12
C PRO A 35 -5.29 -5.03 -7.18
N PHE A 36 -5.73 -5.56 -8.33
CA PHE A 36 -4.87 -6.18 -9.34
C PHE A 36 -3.92 -5.18 -10.02
N ARG A 37 -4.37 -3.94 -10.24
CA ARG A 37 -3.53 -2.83 -10.71
C ARG A 37 -2.37 -2.49 -9.75
N LEU A 38 -2.54 -2.78 -8.46
CA LEU A 38 -1.63 -2.37 -7.40
C LEU A 38 -0.73 -3.50 -6.88
N SER A 39 -1.08 -4.78 -7.10
CA SER A 39 -0.27 -5.94 -6.68
C SER A 39 0.86 -6.26 -7.67
N PRO A 40 2.15 -6.08 -7.28
CA PRO A 40 3.28 -6.42 -8.13
C PRO A 40 3.35 -7.91 -8.48
N GLU A 41 3.00 -8.78 -7.54
CA GLU A 41 3.05 -10.23 -7.72
C GLU A 41 2.01 -10.70 -8.76
N ILE A 42 0.81 -10.11 -8.72
CA ILE A 42 -0.24 -10.42 -9.68
C ILE A 42 0.12 -9.86 -11.06
N CYS A 43 0.63 -8.61 -11.13
CA CYS A 43 1.14 -8.04 -12.37
C CYS A 43 2.24 -8.92 -13.00
N VAL A 44 3.24 -9.36 -12.22
CA VAL A 44 4.33 -10.23 -12.71
C VAL A 44 3.81 -11.58 -13.17
N ALA A 45 2.90 -12.20 -12.43
CA ALA A 45 2.36 -13.51 -12.79
C ALA A 45 1.48 -13.42 -14.06
N MET A 46 0.75 -12.33 -14.23
CA MET A 46 -0.09 -12.06 -15.40
C MET A 46 0.76 -11.66 -16.62
N VAL A 47 1.81 -10.87 -16.45
CA VAL A 47 2.83 -10.64 -17.48
C VAL A 47 3.51 -11.96 -17.86
N GLY A 48 3.79 -12.86 -16.92
CA GLY A 48 4.30 -14.20 -17.21
C GLY A 48 3.31 -15.11 -17.95
N LEU A 49 2.01 -14.90 -17.76
CA LEU A 49 0.95 -15.55 -18.56
C LEU A 49 0.91 -14.97 -19.98
N LEU A 50 0.87 -13.64 -20.11
CA LEU A 50 0.92 -12.95 -21.40
C LEU A 50 2.21 -13.26 -22.18
N ASP A 51 3.37 -13.41 -21.52
CA ASP A 51 4.67 -13.83 -22.10
C ASP A 51 4.65 -15.26 -22.63
N ARG A 52 4.00 -16.18 -21.89
CA ARG A 52 3.89 -17.58 -22.28
C ARG A 52 2.97 -17.78 -23.49
N HIS A 53 2.06 -16.84 -23.73
CA HIS A 53 1.04 -16.96 -24.77
C HIS A 53 1.14 -15.93 -25.91
N ALA A 54 1.99 -14.91 -25.77
CA ALA A 54 2.39 -13.95 -26.79
C ALA A 54 1.23 -13.17 -27.49
N ASP A 55 0.19 -12.73 -26.76
CA ASP A 55 -0.85 -11.86 -27.37
C ASP A 55 -0.27 -10.51 -27.77
N PRO A 56 -0.54 -10.02 -28.99
CA PRO A 56 -0.22 -8.66 -29.37
C PRO A 56 -0.95 -7.58 -28.54
N ARG A 57 -2.16 -7.83 -28.01
CA ARG A 57 -2.94 -6.88 -27.18
C ARG A 57 -2.44 -6.82 -25.74
N GLY A 58 -1.85 -7.90 -25.24
CA GLY A 58 -1.16 -7.89 -23.94
C GLY A 58 -0.01 -6.88 -23.89
N LEU A 59 0.59 -6.59 -25.05
CA LEU A 59 1.62 -5.57 -25.24
C LEU A 59 1.06 -4.14 -25.24
N GLU A 60 -0.12 -3.94 -25.83
CA GLU A 60 -0.81 -2.64 -25.85
C GLU A 60 -1.34 -2.29 -24.46
N VAL A 61 -1.92 -3.24 -23.75
CA VAL A 61 -2.35 -2.98 -22.37
C VAL A 61 -1.18 -2.97 -21.39
N ALA A 62 -0.11 -3.73 -21.61
CA ALA A 62 1.11 -3.50 -20.84
C ALA A 62 1.65 -2.07 -21.04
N ARG A 63 1.50 -1.49 -22.25
CA ARG A 63 1.85 -0.08 -22.53
C ARG A 63 0.84 0.90 -21.94
N GLU A 64 -0.44 0.56 -21.87
CA GLU A 64 -1.51 1.40 -21.29
C GLU A 64 -1.49 1.37 -19.75
N ILE A 65 -1.25 0.21 -19.15
CA ILE A 65 -0.90 0.05 -17.73
C ILE A 65 0.41 0.78 -17.45
N ALA A 66 1.39 0.75 -18.37
CA ALA A 66 2.58 1.58 -18.31
C ALA A 66 2.31 3.09 -18.51
N GLY A 67 1.09 3.46 -18.92
CA GLY A 67 0.57 4.82 -19.01
C GLY A 67 0.11 5.42 -17.68
N LEU A 68 0.31 4.73 -16.56
CA LEU A 68 0.52 5.38 -15.25
C LEU A 68 1.77 6.27 -15.38
N SER A 69 1.62 7.61 -15.30
CA SER A 69 2.64 8.64 -15.63
C SER A 69 4.03 8.08 -15.94
N ASP A 70 4.45 8.21 -17.20
CA ASP A 70 5.65 7.66 -17.86
C ASP A 70 6.91 7.48 -16.97
N THR A 71 7.10 8.32 -15.96
CA THR A 71 8.18 8.27 -14.96
C THR A 71 8.05 7.12 -13.95
N ALA A 72 6.90 6.95 -13.29
CA ALA A 72 6.74 6.01 -12.18
C ALA A 72 6.75 4.55 -12.65
N PHE A 73 6.16 4.26 -13.81
CA PHE A 73 6.23 2.91 -14.39
C PHE A 73 7.62 2.63 -15.00
N ARG A 74 8.29 3.60 -15.64
CA ARG A 74 9.67 3.42 -16.14
C ARG A 74 10.69 3.25 -15.03
N GLU A 75 10.59 3.98 -13.93
CA GLU A 75 11.49 3.79 -12.80
C GLU A 75 11.26 2.45 -12.11
N ARG A 76 9.98 2.06 -11.97
CA ARG A 76 9.58 0.85 -11.24
C ARG A 76 9.73 -0.44 -12.04
N TYR A 77 9.44 -0.40 -13.34
CA TYR A 77 9.38 -1.57 -14.21
C TYR A 77 10.14 -1.38 -15.52
N GLY A 78 10.82 -0.25 -15.76
CA GLY A 78 11.58 -0.03 -16.99
C GLY A 78 12.65 -1.09 -17.24
N GLY A 79 13.26 -1.64 -16.19
CA GLY A 79 14.15 -2.80 -16.30
C GLY A 79 13.43 -4.09 -16.70
N LEU A 80 12.22 -4.34 -16.17
CA LEU A 80 11.41 -5.50 -16.53
C LEU A 80 10.84 -5.35 -17.95
N ALA A 81 10.28 -4.19 -18.28
CA ALA A 81 9.78 -3.85 -19.61
C ALA A 81 10.92 -3.90 -20.66
N ALA A 82 12.11 -3.36 -20.36
CA ALA A 82 13.27 -3.47 -21.24
C ALA A 82 13.79 -4.90 -21.40
N LEU A 83 13.60 -5.77 -20.41
CA LEU A 83 13.96 -7.18 -20.50
C LEU A 83 12.91 -8.02 -21.25
N VAL A 84 11.63 -7.71 -21.04
CA VAL A 84 10.49 -8.53 -21.48
C VAL A 84 10.00 -8.11 -22.87
N LEU A 85 9.92 -6.81 -23.16
CA LEU A 85 9.42 -6.31 -24.45
C LEU A 85 10.27 -6.78 -25.66
N PRO A 86 11.61 -6.80 -25.63
CA PRO A 86 12.40 -7.34 -26.74
C PRO A 86 12.19 -8.84 -26.92
N ARG A 87 12.11 -9.59 -25.81
CA ARG A 87 11.80 -11.03 -25.83
C ARG A 87 10.41 -11.30 -26.39
N TRP A 88 9.43 -10.45 -26.10
CA TRP A 88 8.08 -10.55 -26.66
C TRP A 88 8.08 -10.25 -28.15
N ALA A 89 8.77 -9.20 -28.59
CA ALA A 89 8.92 -8.87 -30.00
C ALA A 89 9.62 -10.00 -30.78
N GLU A 90 10.66 -10.60 -30.20
CA GLU A 90 11.40 -11.72 -30.76
C GLU A 90 10.54 -13.00 -30.82
N ARG A 91 9.87 -13.39 -29.72
CA ARG A 91 8.94 -14.54 -29.72
C ARG A 91 7.78 -14.33 -30.69
N ARG A 92 7.28 -13.11 -30.84
CA ARG A 92 6.26 -12.77 -31.85
C ARG A 92 6.80 -12.99 -33.27
N ALA A 93 8.03 -12.55 -33.54
CA ALA A 93 8.66 -12.76 -34.84
C ALA A 93 8.90 -14.26 -35.13
N GLN A 94 9.23 -15.05 -34.11
CA GLN A 94 9.53 -16.48 -34.25
C GLN A 94 8.28 -17.37 -34.28
N SER A 95 7.22 -16.99 -33.57
CA SER A 95 6.03 -17.82 -33.40
C SER A 95 5.10 -17.83 -34.62
N GLY A 96 5.33 -16.94 -35.59
CA GLY A 96 4.52 -16.87 -36.81
C GLY A 96 3.06 -16.51 -36.56
N TYR A 97 2.72 -16.02 -35.36
CA TYR A 97 1.37 -15.58 -35.05
C TYR A 97 1.02 -14.41 -35.98
N PRO A 98 -0.05 -14.53 -36.79
CA PRO A 98 -0.52 -13.38 -37.55
C PRO A 98 -0.83 -12.26 -36.55
N ALA A 99 -0.56 -11.01 -36.94
CA ALA A 99 -1.11 -9.89 -36.20
C ALA A 99 -2.60 -10.17 -35.97
N VAL A 100 -3.06 -10.15 -34.72
CA VAL A 100 -4.47 -10.36 -34.40
C VAL A 100 -5.23 -9.19 -35.02
N THR A 101 -5.59 -9.35 -36.29
CA THR A 101 -6.39 -8.41 -37.08
C THR A 101 -7.85 -8.82 -37.07
N ARG A 102 -8.18 -9.95 -36.42
CA ARG A 102 -9.57 -10.30 -36.18
C ARG A 102 -10.14 -9.33 -35.14
N PRO A 103 -11.21 -8.59 -35.48
CA PRO A 103 -11.93 -7.83 -34.47
C PRO A 103 -12.35 -8.80 -33.36
N ALA A 104 -12.32 -8.34 -32.11
CA ALA A 104 -12.87 -9.09 -31.00
C ALA A 104 -14.28 -9.53 -31.39
N ARG A 105 -14.54 -10.85 -31.39
CA ARG A 105 -15.90 -11.35 -31.61
C ARG A 105 -16.74 -10.80 -30.48
N ALA A 106 -17.96 -10.36 -30.79
CA ALA A 106 -18.95 -10.11 -29.75
C ALA A 106 -19.00 -11.31 -28.79
N LEU A 107 -19.06 -11.02 -27.50
CA LEU A 107 -19.35 -12.02 -26.48
C LEU A 107 -20.71 -12.63 -26.82
N SER A 108 -20.85 -13.94 -26.63
CA SER A 108 -22.18 -14.53 -26.66
C SER A 108 -22.96 -14.09 -25.42
N GLU A 109 -24.28 -14.13 -25.48
CA GLU A 109 -25.16 -13.79 -24.35
C GLU A 109 -24.77 -14.55 -23.06
N ALA A 110 -24.38 -15.81 -23.16
CA ALA A 110 -23.91 -16.61 -22.03
C ALA A 110 -22.57 -16.11 -21.45
N GLU A 111 -21.69 -15.56 -22.28
CA GLU A 111 -20.41 -14.99 -21.84
C GLU A 111 -20.57 -13.60 -21.24
N GLU A 112 -21.48 -12.78 -21.79
CA GLU A 112 -21.85 -11.50 -21.20
C GLU A 112 -22.48 -11.71 -19.81
N ALA A 113 -23.36 -12.70 -19.67
CA ALA A 113 -23.93 -13.08 -18.38
C ALA A 113 -22.85 -13.53 -17.38
N ALA A 114 -21.94 -14.42 -17.80
CA ALA A 114 -20.86 -14.87 -16.92
C ALA A 114 -19.90 -13.74 -16.51
N LEU A 115 -19.63 -12.78 -17.41
CA LEU A 115 -18.84 -11.60 -17.08
C LEU A 115 -19.57 -10.72 -16.06
N ALA A 116 -20.88 -10.51 -16.22
CA ALA A 116 -21.69 -9.76 -15.27
C ALA A 116 -21.70 -10.41 -13.87
N ASP A 117 -21.84 -11.73 -13.78
CA ASP A 117 -21.78 -12.46 -12.50
C ASP A 117 -20.43 -12.26 -11.78
N VAL A 118 -19.33 -12.24 -12.54
CA VAL A 118 -17.99 -11.96 -12.02
C VAL A 118 -17.87 -10.52 -11.54
N GLU A 119 -18.40 -9.57 -12.30
CA GLU A 119 -18.39 -8.14 -11.93
C GLU A 119 -19.19 -7.91 -10.64
N GLU A 120 -20.39 -8.49 -10.52
CA GLU A 120 -21.21 -8.42 -9.31
C GLU A 120 -20.48 -9.05 -8.10
N ALA A 121 -19.87 -10.22 -8.28
CA ALA A 121 -19.10 -10.87 -7.22
C ALA A 121 -17.89 -10.04 -6.78
N LEU A 122 -17.22 -9.36 -7.72
CA LEU A 122 -16.10 -8.48 -7.42
C LEU A 122 -16.54 -7.23 -6.66
N GLU A 123 -17.65 -6.60 -7.06
CA GLU A 123 -18.22 -5.46 -6.36
C GLU A 123 -18.67 -5.82 -4.94
N ALA A 124 -19.35 -6.96 -4.78
CA ALA A 124 -19.74 -7.45 -3.45
C ALA A 124 -18.53 -7.73 -2.55
N TRP A 125 -17.45 -8.29 -3.11
CA TRP A 125 -16.20 -8.50 -2.37
C TRP A 125 -15.53 -7.18 -1.98
N GLN A 126 -15.51 -6.18 -2.87
CA GLN A 126 -14.96 -4.85 -2.58
C GLN A 126 -15.74 -4.17 -1.45
N GLN A 127 -17.08 -4.22 -1.49
CA GLN A 127 -17.92 -3.66 -0.44
C GLN A 127 -17.69 -4.34 0.91
N ASP A 128 -17.61 -5.68 0.95
CA ASP A 128 -17.31 -6.41 2.20
C ASP A 128 -15.91 -6.06 2.74
N GLU A 129 -14.93 -5.90 1.86
CA GLU A 129 -13.58 -5.48 2.22
C GLU A 129 -13.56 -4.05 2.79
N GLU A 130 -14.24 -3.10 2.16
CA GLU A 130 -14.38 -1.73 2.66
C GLU A 130 -15.10 -1.70 4.02
N ASP A 131 -16.22 -2.40 4.17
CA ASP A 131 -16.96 -2.51 5.44
C ASP A 131 -16.09 -3.15 6.53
N ARG A 132 -15.25 -4.12 6.15
CA ARG A 132 -14.32 -4.78 7.05
C ARG A 132 -13.20 -3.83 7.50
N LEU A 133 -12.57 -3.12 6.57
CA LEU A 133 -11.52 -2.14 6.86
C LEU A 133 -12.08 -0.99 7.70
N GLY A 134 -13.30 -0.51 7.41
CA GLY A 134 -13.98 0.50 8.20
C GLY A 134 -14.23 0.05 9.65
N ARG A 135 -14.64 -1.21 9.86
CA ARG A 135 -14.77 -1.80 11.21
C ARG A 135 -13.43 -1.89 11.93
N GLU A 136 -12.38 -2.37 11.25
CA GLU A 136 -11.03 -2.47 11.80
C GLU A 136 -10.48 -1.08 12.17
N ALA A 137 -10.63 -0.08 11.30
CA ALA A 137 -10.26 1.30 11.56
C ALA A 137 -10.97 1.87 12.78
N SER A 138 -12.29 1.65 12.90
CA SER A 138 -13.08 2.08 14.05
C SER A 138 -12.58 1.46 15.36
N MET A 139 -12.30 0.16 15.36
CA MET A 139 -11.73 -0.55 16.52
C MET A 139 -10.32 -0.05 16.87
N LEU A 140 -9.46 0.18 15.87
CA LEU A 140 -8.12 0.74 16.08
C LEU A 140 -8.17 2.14 16.69
N HIS A 141 -9.09 3.00 16.21
CA HIS A 141 -9.30 4.33 16.79
C HIS A 141 -9.79 4.26 18.24
N ALA A 142 -10.78 3.41 18.54
CA ALA A 142 -11.27 3.22 19.91
C ALA A 142 -10.19 2.65 20.84
N ALA A 143 -9.47 1.62 20.38
CA ALA A 143 -8.35 1.03 21.11
C ALA A 143 -7.24 2.05 21.38
N ALA A 144 -6.88 2.88 20.40
CA ALA A 144 -5.93 3.98 20.56
C ALA A 144 -6.41 5.03 21.57
N ALA A 145 -7.73 5.25 21.67
CA ALA A 145 -8.36 6.12 22.65
C ALA A 145 -8.38 5.56 24.08
N GLY A 146 -7.94 4.31 24.28
CA GLY A 146 -7.87 3.69 25.61
C GLY A 146 -8.95 2.66 25.88
N ASP A 147 -9.82 2.36 24.91
CA ASP A 147 -10.84 1.32 25.06
C ASP A 147 -10.17 -0.06 25.06
N ASP A 148 -10.24 -0.77 26.20
CA ASP A 148 -9.68 -2.12 26.36
C ASP A 148 -10.56 -3.19 25.69
N ASP A 149 -11.88 -3.00 25.66
CA ASP A 149 -12.79 -3.96 25.02
C ASP A 149 -12.59 -3.93 23.50
N ALA A 150 -12.49 -2.73 22.91
CA ALA A 150 -12.16 -2.58 21.49
C ALA A 150 -10.79 -3.20 21.14
N LEU A 151 -9.80 -3.07 22.03
CA LEU A 151 -8.47 -3.67 21.85
C LEU A 151 -8.53 -5.20 21.85
N LEU A 152 -9.31 -5.81 22.75
CA LEU A 152 -9.47 -7.26 22.81
C LEU A 152 -10.26 -7.81 21.62
N VAL A 153 -11.33 -7.12 21.20
CA VAL A 153 -12.09 -7.50 19.99
C VAL A 153 -11.20 -7.41 18.74
N LEU A 154 -10.39 -6.35 18.62
CA LEU A 154 -9.40 -6.23 17.55
C LEU A 154 -8.38 -7.37 17.59
N ALA A 155 -7.88 -7.72 18.78
CA ALA A 155 -6.93 -8.81 18.95
C ALA A 155 -7.51 -10.15 18.47
N ASP A 156 -8.75 -10.48 18.86
CA ASP A 156 -9.44 -11.70 18.45
C ASP A 156 -9.72 -11.72 16.95
N LEU A 157 -10.15 -10.57 16.37
CA LEU A 157 -10.40 -10.43 14.94
C LEU A 157 -9.13 -10.70 14.12
N LEU A 158 -8.01 -10.10 14.51
CA LEU A 158 -6.72 -10.27 13.85
C LEU A 158 -6.19 -11.70 14.03
N ALA A 159 -6.33 -12.28 15.23
CA ALA A 159 -5.92 -13.65 15.50
C ALA A 159 -6.72 -14.67 14.67
N ALA A 160 -8.02 -14.48 14.50
CA ALA A 160 -8.88 -15.33 13.68
C ALA A 160 -8.44 -15.36 12.20
N ARG A 161 -7.77 -14.32 11.72
CA ARG A 161 -7.20 -14.23 10.37
C ARG A 161 -5.78 -14.78 10.26
N GLY A 162 -5.20 -15.22 11.38
CA GLY A 162 -3.79 -15.60 11.46
C GLY A 162 -2.83 -14.41 11.37
N ASP A 163 -3.30 -13.19 11.64
CA ASP A 163 -2.44 -12.00 11.70
C ASP A 163 -1.67 -11.99 13.04
N PRO A 164 -0.32 -11.95 13.03
CA PRO A 164 0.48 -11.93 14.25
C PRO A 164 0.24 -10.71 15.15
N ARG A 165 -0.35 -9.62 14.62
CA ARG A 165 -0.81 -8.49 15.42
C ARG A 165 -1.83 -8.92 16.47
N GLY A 166 -2.73 -9.85 16.16
CA GLY A 166 -3.77 -10.29 17.09
C GLY A 166 -3.18 -10.91 18.36
N GLU A 167 -2.26 -11.86 18.21
CA GLU A 167 -1.56 -12.47 19.35
C GLU A 167 -0.74 -11.43 20.14
N TRP A 168 -0.08 -10.51 19.44
CA TRP A 168 0.69 -9.45 20.08
C TRP A 168 -0.18 -8.52 20.93
N LEU A 169 -1.32 -8.06 20.40
CA LEU A 169 -2.26 -7.22 21.13
C LEU A 169 -2.84 -7.95 22.34
N GLN A 170 -3.21 -9.23 22.20
CA GLN A 170 -3.71 -10.04 23.31
C GLN A 170 -2.67 -10.17 24.44
N ILE A 171 -1.41 -10.44 24.10
CA ILE A 171 -0.30 -10.55 25.07
C ILE A 171 -0.02 -9.22 25.79
N GLU A 172 -0.11 -8.10 25.08
CA GLU A 172 0.14 -6.77 25.66
C GLU A 172 -1.07 -6.27 26.46
N ALA A 173 -2.30 -6.59 26.05
CA ALA A 173 -3.54 -6.26 26.78
C ALA A 173 -3.66 -7.03 28.10
N LEU A 174 -3.42 -8.35 28.08
CA LEU A 174 -3.53 -9.20 29.28
C LEU A 174 -2.37 -8.99 30.26
N GLY A 175 -1.21 -8.55 29.78
CA GLY A 175 -0.04 -8.30 30.62
C GLY A 175 0.56 -9.54 31.30
N ASP A 176 0.10 -10.76 30.96
CA ASP A 176 0.47 -11.99 31.67
C ASP A 176 1.98 -12.30 31.52
N PRO A 177 2.74 -12.38 32.64
CA PRO A 177 4.16 -12.71 32.63
C PRO A 177 4.50 -14.05 31.94
N ARG A 178 3.55 -15.00 31.85
CA ARG A 178 3.74 -16.30 31.20
C ARG A 178 4.08 -16.18 29.72
N HIS A 179 3.66 -15.10 29.06
CA HIS A 179 3.94 -14.86 27.65
C HIS A 179 5.28 -14.14 27.38
N ARG A 180 6.17 -14.00 28.38
CA ARG A 180 7.44 -13.26 28.24
C ARG A 180 8.29 -13.71 27.06
N GLU A 181 8.50 -15.02 26.88
CA GLU A 181 9.31 -15.54 25.77
C GLU A 181 8.62 -15.34 24.42
N ARG A 182 7.30 -15.51 24.36
CA ARG A 182 6.53 -15.27 23.13
C ARG A 182 6.55 -13.79 22.73
N ARG A 183 6.37 -12.88 23.70
CA ARG A 183 6.54 -11.42 23.54
C ARG A 183 7.92 -11.07 22.98
N LYS A 184 8.97 -11.70 23.52
CA LYS A 184 10.35 -11.51 23.02
C LYS A 184 10.52 -12.03 21.59
N ALA A 185 9.89 -13.14 21.23
CA ALA A 185 9.95 -13.70 19.88
C ALA A 185 9.25 -12.77 18.86
N LEU A 186 8.04 -12.28 19.18
CA LEU A 186 7.29 -11.36 18.33
C LEU A 186 8.05 -10.04 18.11
N ARG A 187 8.67 -9.48 19.16
CA ARG A 187 9.50 -8.25 19.06
C ARG A 187 10.72 -8.37 18.14
N LYS A 188 11.14 -9.59 17.75
CA LYS A 188 12.22 -9.76 16.78
C LYS A 188 11.77 -9.52 15.33
N ARG A 189 10.46 -9.42 15.09
CA ARG A 189 9.86 -9.19 13.77
C ARG A 189 8.86 -8.03 13.86
N PRO A 190 9.32 -6.83 14.26
CA PRO A 190 8.44 -5.69 14.44
C PRO A 190 7.64 -5.35 13.19
N GLU A 191 8.18 -5.58 12.00
CA GLU A 191 7.50 -5.35 10.72
C GLU A 191 6.20 -6.15 10.59
N GLN A 192 6.11 -7.34 11.20
CA GLN A 192 4.89 -8.16 11.20
C GLN A 192 3.83 -7.62 12.16
N LEU A 193 4.22 -6.78 13.12
CA LEU A 193 3.34 -6.20 14.14
C LEU A 193 2.77 -4.83 13.72
N LEU A 194 3.17 -4.35 12.54
CA LEU A 194 2.86 -3.01 12.04
C LEU A 194 1.83 -2.99 10.91
N GLY A 195 1.33 -4.16 10.51
CA GLY A 195 0.43 -4.30 9.37
C GLY A 195 1.01 -3.63 8.13
N ASP A 196 0.27 -2.71 7.52
CA ASP A 196 0.74 -2.06 6.30
C ASP A 196 1.92 -1.10 6.55
N LEU A 197 2.02 -0.51 7.76
CA LEU A 197 3.10 0.41 8.12
C LEU A 197 4.47 -0.28 8.14
N GLY A 198 4.51 -1.62 8.20
CA GLY A 198 5.75 -2.38 8.07
C GLY A 198 6.51 -2.10 6.77
N ALA A 199 5.83 -1.59 5.73
CA ALA A 199 6.45 -1.20 4.46
C ALA A 199 7.27 0.09 4.53
N VAL A 200 6.99 0.99 5.49
CA VAL A 200 7.66 2.29 5.64
C VAL A 200 8.43 2.41 6.95
N ALA A 201 8.06 1.64 7.97
CA ALA A 201 8.61 1.81 9.31
C ALA A 201 10.00 1.19 9.46
N LEU A 202 10.92 1.96 10.02
CA LEU A 202 12.18 1.50 10.55
C LEU A 202 11.99 1.02 11.99
N GLN A 203 12.76 -0.02 12.35
CA GLN A 203 12.82 -0.49 13.74
C GLN A 203 13.40 0.59 14.68
N ALA A 204 14.30 1.44 14.19
CA ALA A 204 14.77 2.60 14.92
C ALA A 204 13.60 3.58 15.11
N GLY A 205 13.37 4.05 16.35
CA GLY A 205 12.29 4.99 16.66
C GLY A 205 10.92 4.35 16.91
N LEU A 206 10.77 3.04 16.67
CA LEU A 206 9.54 2.31 16.91
C LEU A 206 9.25 2.19 18.43
N ARG A 207 8.07 2.63 18.85
CA ARG A 207 7.56 2.44 20.22
C ARG A 207 6.12 1.97 20.20
N PHE A 208 5.82 1.03 21.08
CA PHE A 208 4.49 0.49 21.27
C PHE A 208 3.89 0.95 22.62
N ARG A 209 2.57 1.14 22.65
CA ARG A 209 1.77 1.33 23.87
C ARG A 209 0.56 0.42 23.79
N ARG A 210 0.37 -0.46 24.79
CA ARG A 210 -0.69 -1.50 24.77
C ARG A 210 -0.66 -2.33 23.48
N GLY A 211 0.54 -2.63 22.97
CA GLY A 211 0.74 -3.33 21.71
C GLY A 211 0.51 -2.53 20.43
N LEU A 212 0.00 -1.30 20.48
CA LEU A 212 -0.21 -0.45 19.29
C LEU A 212 1.01 0.45 19.00
N PRO A 213 1.36 0.70 17.72
CA PRO A 213 2.48 1.58 17.38
C PRO A 213 2.12 3.05 17.60
N VAL A 214 2.77 3.71 18.56
CA VAL A 214 2.52 5.14 18.89
C VAL A 214 3.61 6.07 18.37
N SER A 215 4.76 5.52 18.01
CA SER A 215 5.89 6.27 17.46
C SER A 215 6.60 5.39 16.45
N LEU A 216 6.95 5.93 15.30
CA LEU A 216 7.78 5.25 14.31
C LEU A 216 8.66 6.23 13.53
N THR A 217 9.76 5.72 13.00
CA THR A 217 10.53 6.42 11.99
C THR A 217 10.17 5.83 10.63
N ALA A 218 9.74 6.65 9.69
CA ALA A 218 9.36 6.23 8.34
C ALA A 218 10.43 6.62 7.32
N VAL A 219 10.57 5.77 6.31
CA VAL A 219 11.33 6.04 5.08
C VAL A 219 10.40 5.88 3.88
N ALA A 220 10.86 6.35 2.72
CA ALA A 220 10.10 6.25 1.49
C ALA A 220 9.61 4.80 1.26
N PRO A 221 8.28 4.59 1.08
CA PRO A 221 7.76 3.28 0.74
C PRO A 221 8.35 2.81 -0.57
N ARG A 222 8.26 1.49 -0.84
CA ARG A 222 8.52 1.02 -2.20
C ARG A 222 7.47 1.62 -3.12
N PRO A 223 7.81 1.84 -4.40
CA PRO A 223 6.81 2.22 -5.39
C PRO A 223 5.61 1.29 -5.32
N GLY A 224 4.40 1.87 -5.19
CA GLY A 224 3.10 1.19 -5.06
C GLY A 224 2.68 0.74 -3.67
N ASP A 225 3.54 0.84 -2.67
CA ASP A 225 3.12 0.69 -1.27
C ASP A 225 2.51 1.98 -0.72
N LEU A 226 2.80 3.13 -1.33
CA LEU A 226 2.39 4.45 -0.82
C LEU A 226 0.88 4.57 -0.63
N GLU A 227 0.07 4.30 -1.66
CA GLU A 227 -1.40 4.41 -1.58
C GLU A 227 -1.97 3.48 -0.48
N ARG A 228 -1.52 2.23 -0.45
CA ARG A 228 -1.91 1.25 0.58
C ARG A 228 -1.53 1.73 1.98
N VAL A 229 -0.32 2.27 2.14
CA VAL A 229 0.16 2.78 3.44
C VAL A 229 -0.63 4.02 3.85
N LEU A 230 -0.91 4.96 2.94
CA LEU A 230 -1.66 6.19 3.25
C LEU A 230 -3.10 5.90 3.67
N ALA A 231 -3.74 4.89 3.05
CA ALA A 231 -5.08 4.43 3.38
C ALA A 231 -5.12 3.47 4.59
N SER A 232 -3.98 3.12 5.17
CA SER A 232 -3.96 2.07 6.19
C SER A 232 -4.57 2.53 7.52
N PRO A 233 -5.48 1.74 8.13
CA PRO A 233 -6.02 2.06 9.44
C PRO A 233 -4.98 1.96 10.56
N ASP A 234 -3.83 1.33 10.32
CA ASP A 234 -2.73 1.20 11.26
C ASP A 234 -2.10 2.55 11.68
N TRP A 235 -2.40 3.64 10.96
CA TRP A 235 -2.02 5.00 11.36
C TRP A 235 -2.80 5.53 12.56
N ALA A 236 -3.98 4.97 12.86
CA ALA A 236 -4.86 5.41 13.94
C ALA A 236 -4.15 5.62 15.30
N PRO A 237 -3.29 4.70 15.79
CA PRO A 237 -2.56 4.87 17.05
C PRO A 237 -1.31 5.75 16.98
N VAL A 238 -0.83 6.15 15.79
CA VAL A 238 0.46 6.84 15.64
C VAL A 238 0.36 8.28 16.13
N GLU A 239 1.15 8.62 17.15
CA GLU A 239 1.20 9.96 17.74
C GLU A 239 2.44 10.75 17.28
N ARG A 240 3.50 10.02 16.90
CA ARG A 240 4.78 10.59 16.50
C ARG A 240 5.32 9.91 15.25
N LEU A 241 5.66 10.73 14.25
CA LEU A 241 6.27 10.31 13.00
C LEU A 241 7.62 11.01 12.83
N GLU A 242 8.69 10.24 12.66
CA GLU A 242 9.97 10.79 12.21
C GLU A 242 10.22 10.37 10.77
N LEU A 243 10.27 11.34 9.87
CA LEU A 243 10.57 11.11 8.47
C LEU A 243 12.08 11.08 8.27
N ARG A 244 12.55 10.14 7.47
CA ARG A 244 13.94 10.06 7.04
C ARG A 244 14.01 9.86 5.54
N ALA A 245 15.08 10.42 4.97
CA ALA A 245 15.47 10.11 3.61
C ALA A 245 15.67 8.60 3.43
N GLY A 246 15.02 8.05 2.41
CA GLY A 246 15.25 6.68 1.95
C GLY A 246 16.61 6.52 1.26
N ARG A 247 16.80 5.40 0.56
CA ARG A 247 18.02 5.17 -0.25
C ARG A 247 18.13 6.12 -1.44
N THR A 248 17.00 6.63 -1.92
CA THR A 248 16.92 7.59 -3.04
C THR A 248 17.21 9.02 -2.59
N GLY A 249 17.32 9.27 -1.27
CA GLY A 249 17.41 10.62 -0.72
C GLY A 249 16.04 11.26 -0.47
N GLU A 250 14.96 10.68 -1.00
CA GLU A 250 13.62 11.23 -0.87
C GLU A 250 13.07 11.04 0.55
N VAL A 251 12.41 12.10 1.04
CA VAL A 251 11.73 12.14 2.33
C VAL A 251 10.23 12.01 2.05
N PRO A 252 9.53 11.00 2.60
CA PRO A 252 8.14 10.74 2.25
C PRO A 252 7.19 11.63 3.05
N VAL A 253 7.19 12.92 2.74
CA VAL A 253 6.37 13.93 3.43
C VAL A 253 4.87 13.64 3.31
N GLU A 254 4.45 12.96 2.25
CA GLU A 254 3.06 12.57 1.99
C GLU A 254 2.50 11.66 3.08
N LEU A 255 3.35 10.91 3.80
CA LEU A 255 2.90 10.05 4.91
C LEU A 255 2.24 10.84 6.05
N VAL A 256 2.48 12.15 6.13
CA VAL A 256 1.78 13.02 7.08
C VAL A 256 0.30 13.14 6.72
N LEU A 257 -0.08 12.96 5.45
CA LEU A 257 -1.46 13.06 4.96
C LEU A 257 -2.26 11.75 5.07
N ALA A 258 -1.72 10.73 5.75
CA ALA A 258 -2.40 9.45 5.88
C ALA A 258 -3.79 9.60 6.53
N GLU A 259 -4.81 9.00 5.93
CA GLU A 259 -6.23 9.24 6.22
C GLU A 259 -6.58 8.99 7.70
N HIS A 260 -5.97 7.95 8.27
CA HIS A 260 -6.23 7.52 9.63
C HIS A 260 -5.27 8.13 10.67
N ALA A 261 -4.33 9.00 10.29
CA ALA A 261 -3.33 9.61 11.19
C ALA A 261 -3.90 10.73 12.09
N ARG A 262 -5.13 10.57 12.59
CA ARG A 262 -5.87 11.56 13.39
C ARG A 262 -5.24 11.88 14.75
N ARG A 263 -4.27 11.08 15.20
CA ARG A 263 -3.55 11.28 16.47
C ARG A 263 -2.13 11.79 16.25
N LEU A 264 -1.72 12.02 15.00
CA LEU A 264 -0.37 12.46 14.69
C LEU A 264 -0.17 13.90 15.16
N VAL A 265 0.45 14.05 16.33
CA VAL A 265 0.69 15.35 16.96
C VAL A 265 2.12 15.85 16.72
N ARG A 266 3.05 14.95 16.39
CA ARG A 266 4.46 15.32 16.18
C ARG A 266 5.04 14.72 14.92
N VAL A 267 5.57 15.57 14.07
CA VAL A 267 6.36 15.20 12.89
C VAL A 267 7.80 15.66 13.11
N VAL A 268 8.77 14.84 12.72
CA VAL A 268 10.19 15.21 12.69
C VAL A 268 10.67 15.03 11.27
N VAL A 269 11.27 16.07 10.68
CA VAL A 269 11.82 16.07 9.32
C VAL A 269 13.34 16.19 9.37
N PRO A 270 14.06 15.63 8.38
CA PRO A 270 15.51 15.52 8.45
C PRO A 270 16.25 16.82 8.14
N ASP A 271 15.62 17.77 7.45
CA ASP A 271 16.22 19.04 7.00
C ASP A 271 15.15 20.08 6.63
N GLN A 272 15.61 21.27 6.24
CA GLN A 272 14.77 22.41 5.86
C GLN A 272 14.00 22.14 4.55
N ASP A 273 14.61 21.46 3.59
CA ASP A 273 13.97 21.15 2.30
C ASP A 273 12.75 20.24 2.51
N ALA A 274 12.86 19.24 3.38
CA ALA A 274 11.73 18.40 3.77
C ALA A 274 10.64 19.15 4.55
N LEU A 275 11.01 20.19 5.32
CA LEU A 275 10.03 21.07 5.94
C LEU A 275 9.27 21.86 4.88
N GLU A 276 9.96 22.45 3.91
CA GLU A 276 9.35 23.22 2.82
C GLU A 276 8.42 22.33 1.99
N ALA A 277 8.86 21.14 1.60
CA ALA A 277 8.03 20.16 0.91
C ALA A 277 6.79 19.76 1.73
N LEU A 278 6.92 19.63 3.06
CA LEU A 278 5.79 19.36 3.94
C LEU A 278 4.79 20.54 4.00
N LEU A 279 5.28 21.77 3.96
CA LEU A 279 4.44 22.99 3.97
C LEU A 279 3.70 23.20 2.63
N ASP A 280 4.27 22.70 1.54
CA ASP A 280 3.68 22.77 0.20
C ASP A 280 2.67 21.64 -0.08
N LEU A 281 2.48 20.69 0.85
CA LEU A 281 1.52 19.60 0.67
C LEU A 281 0.07 20.10 0.70
N GLU A 282 -0.67 19.80 -0.36
CA GLU A 282 -2.12 19.91 -0.40
C GLU A 282 -2.77 18.61 0.12
N GLY A 283 -3.69 18.70 1.09
CA GLY A 283 -4.33 17.50 1.63
C GLY A 283 -5.27 17.76 2.81
N PRO A 284 -5.84 16.69 3.40
CA PRO A 284 -6.71 16.80 4.56
C PRO A 284 -5.95 17.38 5.76
N ALA A 285 -6.64 18.16 6.59
CA ALA A 285 -6.06 18.74 7.79
C ALA A 285 -5.66 17.65 8.79
N VAL A 286 -4.37 17.55 9.10
CA VAL A 286 -3.83 16.64 10.11
C VAL A 286 -3.47 17.44 11.36
N PRO A 287 -3.77 16.95 12.58
CA PRO A 287 -3.59 17.72 13.81
C PRO A 287 -2.12 17.73 14.29
N VAL A 288 -1.21 18.13 13.40
CA VAL A 288 0.21 18.26 13.75
C VAL A 288 0.40 19.49 14.65
N GLU A 289 0.83 19.24 15.89
CA GLU A 289 1.10 20.26 16.92
C GLU A 289 2.59 20.65 16.98
N THR A 290 3.47 19.85 16.40
CA THR A 290 4.92 20.10 16.45
C THR A 290 5.58 19.48 15.22
N VAL A 291 6.30 20.29 14.45
CA VAL A 291 7.24 19.83 13.42
C VAL A 291 8.64 20.17 13.89
N GLU A 292 9.56 19.20 13.88
CA GLU A 292 10.95 19.44 14.26
C GLU A 292 11.88 19.18 13.10
N VAL A 293 12.83 20.09 12.86
CA VAL A 293 13.89 19.90 11.87
C VAL A 293 15.15 19.38 12.56
N LEU A 294 15.76 18.33 12.00
CA LEU A 294 17.07 17.86 12.43
C LEU A 294 18.17 18.70 11.75
N GLU A 295 19.03 19.38 12.52
CA GLU A 295 20.18 20.09 11.94
C GLU A 295 21.47 19.25 12.10
N PRO A 296 22.26 19.06 11.03
CA PRO A 296 23.58 18.49 11.14
C PRO A 296 24.55 19.52 11.74
N VAL A 297 24.93 19.35 13.01
CA VAL A 297 25.95 20.17 13.66
C VAL A 297 27.20 19.32 13.90
N SER A 298 28.26 19.59 13.11
CA SER A 298 29.60 19.01 13.31
C SER A 298 29.63 17.47 13.32
N GLY A 299 28.93 16.82 12.39
CA GLY A 299 28.89 15.35 12.28
C GLY A 299 27.98 14.66 13.31
N ARG A 300 27.17 15.41 14.04
CA ARG A 300 26.07 14.91 14.87
C ARG A 300 24.79 15.66 14.51
N PHE A 301 23.66 14.94 14.46
CA PHE A 301 22.36 15.60 14.36
C PHE A 301 22.04 16.19 15.72
N VAL A 302 22.01 17.52 15.81
CA VAL A 302 21.60 18.23 17.03
C VAL A 302 20.18 18.70 16.81
N ARG A 303 19.29 18.29 17.72
CA ARG A 303 17.91 18.75 17.75
C ARG A 303 17.94 20.22 18.18
N ARG A 304 17.76 21.16 17.25
CA ARG A 304 17.34 22.51 17.64
C ARG A 304 15.97 22.40 18.29
N GLY A 305 15.73 23.26 19.29
CA GLY A 305 14.61 23.19 20.23
C GLY A 305 13.24 23.02 19.57
N PRO A 306 12.18 22.73 20.36
CA PRO A 306 10.85 22.50 19.80
C PRO A 306 10.41 23.73 19.00
N PHE A 307 10.32 23.62 17.68
CA PHE A 307 9.42 24.50 16.95
C PHE A 307 8.02 24.06 17.38
N THR A 308 7.39 24.86 18.23
CA THR A 308 6.00 24.56 18.59
C THR A 308 5.17 24.91 17.36
N VAL A 309 4.73 23.90 16.62
CA VAL A 309 3.81 24.07 15.50
C VAL A 309 2.40 24.11 16.06
N LEU A 310 2.06 25.21 16.72
CA LEU A 310 0.66 25.53 16.92
C LEU A 310 0.17 26.03 15.54
N ARG A 311 -0.57 25.34 14.66
CA ARG A 311 -1.42 24.15 14.72
C ARG A 311 -2.02 23.94 13.29
N THR A 312 -2.75 22.84 13.09
CA THR A 312 -3.86 22.53 12.14
C THR A 312 -4.18 23.50 10.99
N VAL A 313 -4.20 22.96 9.76
CA VAL A 313 -4.58 23.58 8.48
C VAL A 313 -6.11 23.81 8.40
N GLU A 314 -6.58 25.00 8.01
CA GLU A 314 -7.99 25.20 7.60
C GLU A 314 -8.10 25.63 6.12
N HIS A 315 -8.83 24.79 5.37
CA HIS A 315 -9.44 25.01 4.04
C HIS A 315 -10.72 25.88 4.21
N PRO A 316 -11.49 26.27 3.17
CA PRO A 316 -12.25 27.54 3.12
C PRO A 316 -13.06 27.84 4.40
N GLY A 317 -12.46 28.67 5.27
CA GLY A 317 -12.93 28.95 6.63
C GLY A 317 -12.00 29.88 7.45
N GLY A 318 -10.72 29.98 7.11
CA GLY A 318 -9.78 30.86 7.83
C GLY A 318 -8.38 30.89 7.22
N THR A 319 -7.52 31.81 7.71
CA THR A 319 -6.21 32.19 7.15
C THR A 319 -5.05 31.83 8.09
N LEU A 320 -3.87 31.55 7.55
CA LEU A 320 -2.64 31.23 8.30
C LEU A 320 -1.44 32.10 7.87
N GLU A 321 -0.59 32.44 8.84
CA GLU A 321 0.59 33.30 8.73
C GLU A 321 1.74 32.68 9.56
N VAL A 322 2.99 32.80 9.09
CA VAL A 322 4.18 32.13 9.66
C VAL A 322 5.07 33.14 10.39
N ARG A 323 5.56 32.79 11.60
CA ARG A 323 6.67 33.52 12.23
C ARG A 323 7.69 32.58 12.87
N THR A 324 8.94 32.82 12.50
CA THR A 324 10.15 32.29 13.13
C THR A 324 10.35 32.92 14.52
N ALA A 325 10.83 32.13 15.49
CA ALA A 325 11.39 32.68 16.72
C ALA A 325 12.69 33.46 16.44
#